data_AF-A0A8B7DAJ4-F1
#
_entry.id   AF-A0A8B7DAJ4-F1
#
_cell.length_a   1.000
_cell.length_b   1.000
_cell.length_c   1.000
_cell.angle_alpha   90.00
_cell.angle_beta   90.00
_cell.angle_gamma   90.00
#
_symmetry.space_group_name_H-M   'P 1'
#
loop_
_entity.id
_entity.type
_entity.pdbx_description
1 polymer ?
#
loop_
_entity_poly.entity_id
_entity_poly.type
_entity_poly.pdbx_seq_one_letter_code
_entity_poly.pdbx_strand_id
1 'polypeptide(L)'
;MNAKAKDFEASYQSNLNGIDSLKRGKLQKSIKDITNLLQGHSNVVWPKNKVSALDKSLNEIMRSLDGSNINDQKVFCHLGGLTALSRILLLWDISNIDKIEKTMSSK
;
A
#
# COMPACT_ATOMS: atom_id res chain seq x y z
N MET A 1 1.18 -1.31 -37.65
CA MET A 1 1.08 -1.09 -36.19
C MET A 1 1.47 0.36 -35.92
N ASN A 2 0.61 1.11 -35.23
CA ASN A 2 0.62 2.57 -35.19
C ASN A 2 1.86 3.11 -34.46
N ALA A 3 2.80 3.75 -35.18
CA ALA A 3 4.05 4.29 -34.63
C ALA A 3 3.80 5.25 -33.46
N LYS A 4 2.72 6.04 -33.54
CA LYS A 4 2.24 6.93 -32.46
C LYS A 4 1.97 6.21 -31.13
N ALA A 5 1.53 4.96 -31.15
CA ALA A 5 1.28 4.21 -29.91
C ALA A 5 2.60 3.78 -29.25
N LYS A 6 3.60 3.38 -30.06
CA LYS A 6 4.94 3.01 -29.56
C LYS A 6 5.68 4.21 -28.96
N ASP A 7 5.58 5.38 -29.58
CA ASP A 7 6.23 6.59 -29.07
C ASP A 7 5.58 7.09 -27.77
N PHE A 8 4.25 6.91 -27.63
CA PHE A 8 3.54 7.23 -26.40
C PHE A 8 3.94 6.29 -25.26
N GLU A 9 4.04 4.99 -25.55
CA GLU A 9 4.46 4.00 -24.57
C GLU A 9 5.94 4.18 -24.17
N ALA A 10 6.81 4.53 -25.12
CA ALA A 10 8.21 4.87 -24.84
C ALA A 10 8.34 6.17 -24.02
N SER A 11 7.54 7.19 -24.31
CA SER A 11 7.52 8.46 -23.55
C SER A 11 6.95 8.28 -22.14
N TYR A 12 5.93 7.43 -21.98
CA TYR A 12 5.37 7.06 -20.69
C TYR A 12 6.37 6.25 -19.86
N GLN A 13 6.99 5.22 -20.43
CA GLN A 13 8.06 4.44 -19.79
C GLN A 13 9.28 5.30 -19.45
N SER A 14 9.67 6.23 -20.33
CA SER A 14 10.73 7.21 -20.06
C SER A 14 10.37 8.17 -18.93
N ASN A 15 9.09 8.56 -18.79
CA ASN A 15 8.62 9.36 -17.66
C ASN A 15 8.70 8.57 -16.35
N LEU A 16 8.45 7.26 -16.38
CA LEU A 16 8.60 6.39 -15.22
C LEU A 16 10.06 6.20 -14.78
N ASN A 17 10.99 6.19 -15.74
CA ASN A 17 12.43 6.17 -15.47
C ASN A 17 12.95 7.48 -14.83
N GLY A 18 12.20 8.58 -14.95
CA GLY A 18 12.49 9.85 -14.26
C GLY A 18 11.99 9.91 -12.81
N ILE A 19 11.15 8.96 -12.40
CA ILE A 19 10.69 8.79 -11.02
C ILE A 19 11.61 7.79 -10.32
N ASP A 20 12.92 8.04 -10.34
CA ASP A 20 13.87 7.21 -9.63
C ASP A 20 14.13 7.78 -8.23
N SER A 21 13.67 7.03 -7.24
CA SER A 21 13.98 7.26 -5.83
C SER A 21 15.07 6.29 -5.42
N LEU A 22 16.12 6.78 -4.76
CA LEU A 22 17.12 5.94 -4.09
C LEU A 22 16.48 4.98 -3.06
N LYS A 23 15.25 5.27 -2.63
CA LYS A 23 14.46 4.50 -1.68
C LYS A 23 13.42 3.59 -2.35
N ARG A 24 13.34 3.55 -3.68
CA ARG A 24 12.35 2.73 -4.43
C ARG A 24 12.32 1.28 -3.98
N GLY A 25 13.48 0.63 -3.84
CA GLY A 25 13.55 -0.75 -3.37
C GLY A 25 13.01 -0.95 -1.95
N LYS A 26 13.27 0.01 -1.04
CA LYS A 26 12.74 -0.02 0.32
C LYS A 26 11.22 0.17 0.33
N LEU A 27 10.72 1.18 -0.39
CA LEU A 27 9.29 1.44 -0.54
C LEU A 27 8.56 0.22 -1.12
N GLN A 28 9.10 -0.38 -2.19
CA GLN A 28 8.52 -1.55 -2.83
C GLN A 28 8.45 -2.74 -1.86
N LYS A 29 9.51 -2.97 -1.08
CA LYS A 29 9.52 -4.02 -0.06
C LYS A 29 8.45 -3.79 1.00
N SER A 30 8.40 -2.59 1.60
CA SER A 30 7.42 -2.29 2.65
C SER A 30 5.98 -2.38 2.15
N ILE A 31 5.69 -1.89 0.93
CA ILE A 31 4.35 -2.01 0.33
C ILE A 31 3.98 -3.47 0.09
N LYS A 32 4.93 -4.28 -0.39
CA LYS A 32 4.73 -5.72 -0.59
C LYS A 32 4.47 -6.44 0.73
N ASP A 33 5.23 -6.10 1.78
CA ASP A 33 5.06 -6.68 3.11
C ASP A 33 3.67 -6.35 3.68
N ILE A 34 3.21 -5.10 3.56
CA ILE A 34 1.83 -4.73 3.89
C ILE A 34 0.85 -5.56 3.07
N THR A 35 0.99 -5.59 1.75
CA THR A 35 0.07 -6.30 0.86
C THR A 35 -0.03 -7.80 1.23
N ASN A 36 1.09 -8.43 1.58
CA ASN A 36 1.12 -9.81 2.05
C ASN A 36 0.46 -9.99 3.42
N LEU A 37 0.60 -9.04 4.35
CA LEU A 37 -0.10 -9.06 5.63
C LEU A 37 -1.62 -9.01 5.45
N LEU A 38 -2.08 -8.25 4.44
CA LEU A 38 -3.49 -8.11 4.07
C LEU A 38 -4.01 -9.30 3.26
N GLN A 39 -3.15 -10.01 2.52
CA GLN A 39 -3.55 -11.16 1.71
C GLN A 39 -3.94 -12.33 2.61
N GLY A 40 -5.17 -12.82 2.46
CA GLY A 40 -5.70 -13.94 3.26
C GLY A 40 -6.19 -13.57 4.66
N HIS A 41 -6.36 -12.28 4.99
CA HIS A 41 -7.01 -11.88 6.25
C HIS A 41 -8.52 -11.65 6.04
N SER A 42 -9.32 -12.70 6.23
CA SER A 42 -10.77 -12.63 6.41
C SER A 42 -11.16 -12.57 7.90
N ASN A 43 -10.18 -12.56 8.81
CA ASN A 43 -10.44 -12.63 10.25
C ASN A 43 -10.73 -11.24 10.83
N VAL A 44 -11.81 -11.18 11.62
CA VAL A 44 -12.34 -9.98 12.29
C VAL A 44 -11.37 -9.37 13.33
N VAL A 45 -10.38 -10.15 13.80
CA VAL A 45 -9.39 -9.71 14.79
C VAL A 45 -8.00 -10.01 14.29
N TRP A 46 -7.19 -8.96 14.17
CA TRP A 46 -5.78 -9.09 13.80
C TRP A 46 -4.96 -9.62 14.98
N PRO A 47 -4.15 -10.68 14.78
CA PRO A 47 -3.26 -11.15 15.84
C PRO A 47 -2.14 -10.13 16.08
N LYS A 48 -1.70 -10.00 17.34
CA LYS A 48 -0.75 -8.95 17.79
C LYS A 48 0.55 -8.91 16.97
N ASN A 49 1.03 -10.07 16.51
CA ASN A 49 2.19 -10.18 15.65
C ASN A 49 1.99 -9.54 14.26
N LYS A 50 0.79 -9.64 13.68
CA LYS A 50 0.46 -8.97 12.40
C LYS A 50 0.31 -7.47 12.58
N VAL A 51 -0.29 -7.02 13.68
CA VAL A 51 -0.37 -5.59 14.03
C VAL A 51 1.04 -5.00 14.16
N SER A 52 1.92 -5.67 14.92
CA SER A 52 3.31 -5.21 15.08
C SER A 52 4.10 -5.21 13.77
N ALA A 53 3.89 -6.21 12.90
CA ALA A 53 4.52 -6.26 11.58
C ALA A 53 4.01 -5.14 10.65
N LEU A 54 2.72 -4.81 10.74
CA LEU A 54 2.11 -3.70 10.02
C LEU A 54 2.70 -2.36 10.48
N ASP A 55 2.73 -2.11 11.79
CA ASP A 55 3.30 -0.89 12.38
C ASP A 55 4.74 -0.68 11.94
N LYS A 56 5.55 -1.75 11.95
CA LYS A 56 6.93 -1.70 11.47
C LYS A 56 6.99 -1.29 9.99
N SER A 57 6.18 -1.91 9.13
CA SER A 57 6.18 -1.63 7.70
C SER A 57 5.70 -0.21 7.38
N LEU A 58 4.70 0.28 8.11
CA LEU A 58 4.20 1.65 8.02
C LEU A 58 5.25 2.67 8.48
N ASN A 59 5.95 2.40 9.57
CA ASN A 59 7.03 3.27 10.05
C ASN A 59 8.19 3.34 9.05
N GLU A 60 8.53 2.23 8.37
CA GLU A 60 9.53 2.24 7.29
C GLU A 60 9.07 3.06 6.08
N ILE A 61 7.78 3.03 5.72
CA ILE A 61 7.22 3.89 4.68
C ILE A 61 7.29 5.36 5.11
N MET A 62 6.90 5.67 6.34
CA MET A 62 6.92 7.03 6.88
C MET A 62 8.34 7.61 6.86
N ARG A 63 9.34 6.84 7.30
CA ARG A 63 10.77 7.21 7.21
C ARG A 63 11.25 7.33 5.77
N SER A 64 10.77 6.48 4.87
CA SER A 64 11.14 6.55 3.46
C SER A 64 10.55 7.78 2.77
N LEU A 65 9.37 8.23 3.19
CA LEU A 65 8.71 9.44 2.69
C LEU A 65 9.09 10.72 3.44
N ASP A 66 9.94 10.62 4.46
CA ASP A 66 10.40 11.75 5.26
C ASP A 66 11.14 12.79 4.39
N GLY A 67 10.98 14.06 4.73
CA GLY A 67 11.51 15.20 3.97
C GLY A 67 10.70 15.64 2.75
N SER A 68 9.46 15.16 2.58
CA SER A 68 8.51 15.61 1.54
C SER A 68 9.04 15.51 0.10
N ASN A 69 9.91 14.54 -0.18
CA ASN A 69 10.46 14.34 -1.51
C ASN A 69 9.36 13.84 -2.47
N ILE A 70 9.01 14.68 -3.45
CA ILE A 70 7.95 14.39 -4.41
C ILE A 70 8.22 13.15 -5.27
N ASN A 71 9.49 12.81 -5.51
CA ASN A 71 9.85 11.59 -6.25
C ASN A 71 9.59 10.34 -5.40
N ASP A 72 9.93 10.36 -4.11
CA ASP A 72 9.65 9.26 -3.17
C ASP A 72 8.14 9.03 -3.04
N GLN A 73 7.36 10.12 -2.97
CA GLN A 73 5.89 10.08 -2.94
C GLN A 73 5.30 9.52 -4.25
N LYS A 74 5.80 9.97 -5.40
CA LYS A 74 5.37 9.45 -6.71
C LYS A 74 5.70 7.96 -6.87
N VAL A 75 6.90 7.53 -6.45
CA VAL A 75 7.27 6.11 -6.43
C VAL A 75 6.33 5.33 -5.53
N PHE A 76 6.06 5.82 -4.31
CA PHE A 76 5.13 5.17 -3.39
C PHE A 76 3.73 5.02 -4.01
N CYS A 77 3.20 6.06 -4.64
CA CYS A 77 1.91 6.00 -5.32
C CYS A 77 1.94 5.00 -6.50
N HIS A 78 2.97 5.04 -7.33
CA HIS A 78 3.11 4.16 -8.49
C HIS A 78 3.25 2.67 -8.11
N LEU A 79 3.91 2.38 -7.00
CA LEU A 79 4.04 1.02 -6.45
C LEU A 79 2.76 0.49 -5.79
N GLY A 80 1.66 1.25 -5.81
CA GLY A 80 0.39 0.85 -5.20
C GLY A 80 0.32 1.10 -3.68
N GLY A 81 1.18 1.98 -3.15
CA GLY A 81 1.20 2.31 -1.73
C GLY A 81 -0.13 2.86 -1.21
N LEU A 82 -0.78 3.73 -1.99
CA LEU A 82 -2.12 4.24 -1.66
C LEU A 82 -3.16 3.12 -1.62
N THR A 83 -3.11 2.19 -2.58
CA THR A 83 -4.01 1.02 -2.59
C THR A 83 -3.81 0.15 -1.35
N ALA A 84 -2.56 -0.07 -0.93
CA ALA A 84 -2.26 -0.81 0.29
C ALA A 84 -2.85 -0.12 1.54
N LEU A 85 -2.68 1.21 1.65
CA LEU A 85 -3.26 2.01 2.75
C LEU A 85 -4.80 1.97 2.76
N SER A 86 -5.44 2.14 1.60
CA SER A 86 -6.90 2.07 1.50
C SER A 86 -7.44 0.71 1.92
N ARG A 87 -6.73 -0.39 1.61
CA ARG A 87 -7.14 -1.73 2.05
C ARG A 87 -7.04 -1.94 3.56
N ILE A 88 -6.07 -1.31 4.22
CA ILE A 88 -5.99 -1.32 5.69
C ILE A 88 -7.25 -0.65 6.28
N LEU A 89 -7.58 0.54 5.80
CA LEU A 89 -8.75 1.30 6.26
C LEU A 89 -10.06 0.54 6.03
N LEU A 90 -10.22 -0.08 4.86
CA LEU A 90 -11.41 -0.88 4.55
C LEU A 90 -11.56 -2.08 5.48
N LEU A 91 -10.47 -2.80 5.78
CA LEU A 91 -10.52 -3.95 6.69
C LEU A 91 -10.85 -3.54 8.12
N TRP A 92 -10.41 -2.34 8.56
CA TRP A 92 -10.80 -1.79 9.85
C TRP A 92 -12.31 -1.56 9.93
N ASP A 93 -12.89 -0.96 8.89
CA ASP A 93 -14.32 -0.65 8.84
C ASP A 93 -15.18 -1.92 8.86
N ILE A 94 -14.83 -2.92 8.03
CA ILE A 94 -15.51 -4.22 8.01
C ILE A 94 -15.43 -4.92 9.37
N SER A 95 -14.25 -4.89 10.02
CA SER A 95 -14.07 -5.50 11.34
C SER A 95 -14.93 -4.83 12.42
N ASN A 96 -15.23 -3.53 12.26
CA ASN A 96 -16.11 -2.80 13.17
C ASN A 96 -17.60 -3.12 12.92
N ILE A 97 -18.01 -3.29 11.67
CA ILE A 97 -19.38 -3.68 11.29
C ILE A 97 -19.72 -5.09 11.84
N ASP A 98 -18.84 -6.08 11.64
CA ASP A 98 -19.04 -7.45 12.16
C ASP A 98 -19.19 -7.49 13.69
N LYS A 99 -18.52 -6.57 14.39
CA LYS A 99 -18.61 -6.45 15.85
C LYS A 99 -20.00 -5.94 16.27
N ILE A 100 -20.61 -5.04 15.50
CA ILE A 100 -21.96 -4.52 15.74
C ILE A 100 -23.00 -5.61 15.46
N GLU A 101 -22.89 -6.34 14.34
CA GLU A 101 -23.84 -7.41 13.99
C GLU A 101 -23.89 -8.54 15.03
N LYS A 102 -22.72 -8.99 15.53
CA LYS A 102 -22.67 -10.02 16.58
C LYS A 102 -23.31 -9.57 17.89
N THR A 103 -23.28 -8.26 18.21
CA THR A 103 -23.95 -7.74 19.41
C THR A 103 -25.46 -7.62 19.26
N MET A 104 -25.96 -7.50 18.03
CA MET A 104 -27.41 -7.46 17.75
C MET A 104 -28.03 -8.84 17.56
N SER A 105 -27.29 -9.84 17.06
CA SER A 105 -27.79 -11.22 16.90
C SER A 105 -27.82 -12.02 18.21
N SER A 106 -27.23 -11.51 19.29
CA SER A 106 -27.14 -12.20 20.59
C SER A 106 -28.20 -11.70 21.60
N LYS A 107 -29.26 -11.04 21.13
CA LYS A 107 -30.37 -10.51 21.93
C LYS A 107 -31.71 -11.10 21.49
#